data_AF-A0A5N3UPZ5-F1
#
_entry.id   AF-A0A5N3UPZ5-F1
#
_cell.length_a   1.000
_cell.length_b   1.000
_cell.length_c   1.000
_cell.angle_alpha   90.00
_cell.angle_beta   90.00
_cell.angle_gamma   90.00
#
_symmetry.space_group_name_H-M   'P 1'
#
loop_
_entity.id
_entity.type
_entity.pdbx_description
1 polymer ?
#
loop_
_entity_poly.entity_id
_entity_poly.type
_entity_poly.pdbx_seq_one_letter_code
_entity_poly.pdbx_strand_id
1 'polypeptide(L)'
;MGRGSVPTDKKEDQPTVILGLTLRGVQVFQEVNRTPQLLYDFPWPHVEKLAFLGEKFELWPHGQPAARRLVFRTGCAWRSRHLLRLLRTSHQLHLGLQQARQQLQQLEEAEGGRHPRPARRTCTPALCACACVRAPKLRRDSPWGREDKAG
;
A
#
# COMPACT_ATOMS: atom_id res chain seq x y z
N MET A 1 -8.71 57.13 9.79
CA MET A 1 -8.67 55.72 10.24
C MET A 1 -8.41 54.86 9.02
N GLY A 2 -7.17 54.38 8.87
CA GLY A 2 -6.71 53.68 7.66
C GLY A 2 -6.93 52.17 7.72
N ARG A 3 -7.48 51.64 6.62
CA ARG A 3 -7.42 50.28 6.05
C ARG A 3 -7.04 49.10 6.96
N GLY A 4 -7.94 48.12 6.97
CA GLY A 4 -7.63 46.72 7.26
C GLY A 4 -8.56 45.83 6.44
N SER A 5 -8.41 45.84 5.12
CA SER A 5 -9.05 44.91 4.20
C SER A 5 -8.66 43.48 4.60
N VAL A 6 -9.64 42.68 5.04
CA VAL A 6 -9.45 41.24 5.26
C VAL A 6 -8.96 40.63 3.95
N PRO A 7 -7.83 39.88 3.96
CA PRO A 7 -7.34 39.22 2.77
C PRO A 7 -8.43 38.30 2.21
N THR A 8 -8.81 38.59 0.98
CA THR A 8 -9.64 37.76 0.11
C THR A 8 -9.16 36.31 0.15
N ASP A 9 -10.05 35.39 0.56
CA ASP A 9 -9.92 33.96 0.29
C ASP A 9 -10.11 33.79 -1.23
N LYS A 10 -9.03 34.05 -1.97
CA LYS A 10 -8.93 33.72 -3.37
C LYS A 10 -8.90 32.20 -3.44
N LYS A 11 -10.07 31.59 -3.63
CA LYS A 11 -10.19 30.24 -4.21
C LYS A 11 -9.76 30.32 -5.68
N GLU A 12 -8.50 30.68 -5.89
CA GLU A 12 -7.82 30.59 -7.17
C GLU A 12 -7.54 29.11 -7.39
N ASP A 13 -8.25 28.53 -8.37
CA ASP A 13 -7.82 27.41 -9.22
C ASP A 13 -6.83 26.44 -8.56
N GLN A 14 -7.21 25.87 -7.40
CA GLN A 14 -6.31 24.93 -6.75
C GLN A 14 -6.27 23.68 -7.62
N PRO A 15 -5.10 23.30 -8.14
CA PRO A 15 -5.00 22.18 -9.04
C PRO A 15 -5.43 20.92 -8.30
N THR A 16 -6.32 20.12 -8.89
CA THR A 16 -6.79 18.87 -8.30
C THR A 16 -5.59 17.96 -8.08
N VAL A 17 -5.33 17.62 -6.82
CA VAL A 17 -4.29 16.66 -6.46
C VAL A 17 -4.92 15.29 -6.28
N ILE A 18 -4.32 14.29 -6.93
CA ILE A 18 -4.71 12.89 -6.83
C ILE A 18 -3.62 12.14 -6.06
N LEU A 19 -4.01 11.39 -5.03
CA LEU A 19 -3.09 10.54 -4.27
C LEU A 19 -3.23 9.09 -4.75
N GLY A 20 -2.17 8.57 -5.36
CA GLY A 20 -2.05 7.17 -5.74
C GLY A 20 -1.45 6.34 -4.60
N LEU A 21 -2.08 5.22 -4.27
CA LEU A 21 -1.56 4.24 -3.31
C LEU A 21 -1.04 3.03 -4.05
N THR A 22 0.23 2.70 -3.84
CA THR A 22 0.88 1.54 -4.46
C THR A 22 1.45 0.62 -3.37
N LEU A 23 1.76 -0.63 -3.74
CA LEU A 23 2.45 -1.56 -2.84
C LEU A 23 3.87 -1.08 -2.47
N ARG A 24 4.46 -0.18 -3.27
CA ARG A 24 5.81 0.35 -3.05
C ARG A 24 5.81 1.65 -2.23
N GLY A 25 4.73 2.43 -2.30
CA GLY A 25 4.67 3.74 -1.67
C GLY A 25 3.45 4.56 -2.05
N VAL A 26 3.56 5.86 -1.84
CA VAL A 26 2.54 6.87 -2.12
C VAL A 26 3.00 7.74 -3.29
N GLN A 27 2.13 7.93 -4.26
CA GLN A 27 2.36 8.79 -5.42
C GLN A 27 1.43 9.99 -5.36
N VAL A 28 1.96 11.18 -5.64
CA VAL A 28 1.19 12.43 -5.67
C VAL A 28 1.14 12.90 -7.11
N PHE A 29 -0.06 12.98 -7.67
CA PHE A 29 -0.30 13.48 -9.01
C PHE A 29 -1.03 14.82 -8.95
N GLN A 30 -0.75 15.68 -9.91
CA GLN A 30 -1.45 16.92 -10.12
C GLN A 30 -2.12 16.90 -11.48
N GLU A 31 -3.39 17.29 -11.53
CA GLU A 31 -4.10 17.43 -12.78
C GLU A 31 -3.69 18.73 -13.48
N VAL A 32 -2.91 18.60 -14.56
CA VAL A 32 -2.49 19.72 -15.41
C VAL A 32 -3.09 19.49 -16.79
N ASN A 33 -3.92 20.40 -17.28
CA ASN A 33 -4.62 20.27 -18.57
C ASN A 33 -5.43 18.95 -18.69
N ARG A 34 -6.16 18.55 -17.65
CA ARG A 34 -6.93 17.28 -17.57
C ARG A 34 -6.09 16.01 -17.71
N THR A 35 -4.77 16.11 -17.55
CA THR A 35 -3.85 14.96 -17.58
C THR A 35 -3.16 14.84 -16.22
N PRO A 36 -3.22 13.69 -15.54
CA PRO A 36 -2.53 13.49 -14.27
C PRO A 36 -1.01 13.42 -14.50
N GLN A 37 -0.27 14.37 -13.92
CA GLN A 37 1.19 14.39 -13.93
C GLN A 37 1.73 14.03 -12.54
N LEU A 38 2.68 13.10 -12.47
CA LEU A 38 3.32 12.71 -11.22
C LEU A 38 4.22 13.83 -10.71
N LEU A 39 3.90 14.37 -9.53
CA LEU A 39 4.73 15.36 -8.85
C LEU A 39 5.75 14.71 -7.92
N TYR A 40 5.31 13.71 -7.15
CA TYR A 40 6.14 13.06 -6.14
C TYR A 40 5.89 11.56 -6.06
N ASP A 41 6.94 10.79 -5.83
CA ASP A 41 6.87 9.36 -5.51
C ASP A 41 7.60 9.12 -4.19
N PHE A 42 6.87 8.67 -3.18
CA PHE A 42 7.35 8.42 -1.82
C PHE A 42 7.29 6.93 -1.50
N PRO A 43 8.43 6.22 -1.55
CA PRO A 43 8.50 4.83 -1.08
C PRO A 43 8.07 4.72 0.38
N TRP A 44 7.40 3.62 0.76
CA TRP A 44 6.97 3.40 2.14
C TRP A 44 8.08 3.54 3.20
N PRO A 45 9.33 3.09 2.97
CA PRO A 45 10.43 3.32 3.91
C PRO A 45 10.78 4.79 4.13
N HIS A 46 10.45 5.65 3.17
CA HIS A 46 10.69 7.09 3.23
C HIS A 46 9.46 7.86 3.72
N VAL A 47 8.38 7.20 4.14
CA VAL A 47 7.22 7.87 4.74
C VAL A 47 7.36 7.77 6.25
N GLU A 48 7.81 8.85 6.91
CA GLU A 48 8.08 8.84 8.35
C GLU A 48 6.80 8.92 9.17
N LYS A 49 5.91 9.83 8.78
CA LYS A 49 4.73 10.17 9.56
C LYS A 49 3.57 10.50 8.65
N LEU A 50 2.38 10.14 9.13
CA LEU A 50 1.09 10.48 8.55
C LEU A 50 0.21 11.01 9.68
N ALA A 51 -0.44 12.15 9.47
CA ALA A 51 -1.32 12.75 10.46
C ALA A 51 -2.54 13.37 9.81
N PHE A 52 -3.53 13.61 10.65
CA PHE A 52 -4.81 14.14 10.26
C PHE A 52 -5.23 15.23 11.25
N LEU A 53 -5.68 16.36 10.71
CA LEU A 53 -6.16 17.50 11.46
C LEU A 53 -7.42 18.07 10.80
N GLY A 54 -8.59 17.60 11.23
CA GLY A 54 -9.88 18.14 10.80
C GLY A 54 -10.24 17.81 9.36
N GLU A 55 -9.85 18.62 8.38
CA GLU A 55 -10.04 18.34 6.94
C GLU A 55 -8.71 18.28 6.17
N LYS A 56 -7.62 18.39 6.93
CA LYS A 56 -6.25 18.43 6.46
C LYS A 56 -5.60 17.09 6.75
N PHE A 57 -4.91 16.57 5.76
CA PHE A 57 -4.07 15.41 5.86
C PHE A 57 -2.62 15.85 5.66
N GLU A 58 -1.73 15.37 6.52
CA GLU A 58 -0.32 15.74 6.53
C GLU A 58 0.56 14.50 6.34
N LEU A 59 1.54 14.60 5.44
CA LEU A 59 2.52 13.54 5.14
C LEU A 59 3.94 14.08 5.28
N TRP A 60 4.80 13.34 5.98
CA TRP A 60 6.20 13.67 6.21
C TRP A 60 7.10 12.66 5.50
N PRO A 61 7.84 13.07 4.46
CA PRO A 61 8.84 12.23 3.83
C PRO A 61 10.19 12.30 4.59
N HIS A 62 10.92 11.19 4.60
CA HIS A 62 12.24 11.04 5.24
C HIS A 62 13.34 11.73 4.43
N GLY A 63 14.20 12.47 5.11
CA GLY A 63 15.53 12.85 4.62
C GLY A 63 15.59 13.88 3.49
N GLN A 64 15.41 15.18 3.81
CA GLN A 64 16.08 16.35 3.21
C GLN A 64 15.46 17.66 3.77
N PRO A 65 16.09 18.85 3.66
CA PRO A 65 15.43 20.13 3.94
C PRO A 65 14.25 20.44 3.00
N ALA A 66 14.10 19.65 1.91
CA ALA A 66 12.92 19.56 1.07
C ALA A 66 11.77 18.73 1.69
N ALA A 67 11.95 18.14 2.89
CA ALA A 67 10.92 17.50 3.71
C ALA A 67 9.93 18.53 4.29
N ARG A 68 9.46 19.43 3.44
CA ARG A 68 8.27 20.23 3.67
C ARG A 68 7.12 19.23 3.78
N ARG A 69 6.61 19.07 5.00
CA ARG A 69 5.35 18.41 5.29
C ARG A 69 4.33 18.72 4.19
N LEU A 70 3.88 17.69 3.48
CA LEU A 70 2.86 17.83 2.46
C LEU A 70 1.51 17.89 3.14
N VAL A 71 0.80 19.00 2.95
CA VAL A 71 -0.52 19.24 3.54
C VAL A 71 -1.57 19.24 2.43
N PHE A 72 -2.44 18.25 2.45
CA PHE A 72 -3.54 18.12 1.50
C PHE A 72 -4.87 18.43 2.18
N ARG A 73 -5.74 19.18 1.51
CA ARG A 73 -7.11 19.45 1.96
C ARG A 73 -8.06 18.62 1.13
N THR A 74 -8.87 17.79 1.77
CA THR A 74 -9.88 16.98 1.07
C THR A 74 -11.27 17.63 1.11
N GLY A 75 -11.43 18.74 1.83
CA GLY A 75 -12.68 19.49 1.96
C GLY A 75 -13.75 18.84 2.83
N CYS A 76 -13.48 17.68 3.45
CA CYS A 76 -14.26 17.21 4.61
C CYS A 76 -13.46 16.24 5.50
N ALA A 77 -13.85 16.17 6.78
CA ALA A 77 -13.17 15.34 7.77
C ALA A 77 -13.29 13.84 7.50
N TRP A 78 -14.44 13.39 6.99
CA TRP A 78 -14.67 11.98 6.71
C TRP A 78 -13.76 11.47 5.58
N ARG A 79 -13.60 12.24 4.49
CA ARG A 79 -12.69 11.90 3.38
C ARG A 79 -11.25 11.81 3.85
N SER A 80 -10.80 12.80 4.62
CA SER A 80 -9.46 12.79 5.20
C SER A 80 -9.22 11.60 6.14
N ARG A 81 -10.19 11.25 6.99
CA ARG A 81 -10.11 10.07 7.87
C ARG A 81 -10.12 8.76 7.08
N HIS A 82 -10.90 8.70 6.01
CA HIS A 82 -10.90 7.54 5.12
C HIS A 82 -9.54 7.37 4.42
N LEU A 83 -8.98 8.45 3.87
CA LEU A 83 -7.66 8.48 3.27
C LEU A 83 -6.56 8.03 4.25
N LEU A 84 -6.56 8.55 5.48
CA LEU A 84 -5.59 8.12 6.50
C LEU A 84 -5.69 6.62 6.80
N ARG A 85 -6.91 6.07 6.88
CA ARG A 85 -7.11 4.63 7.07
C ARG A 85 -6.51 3.83 5.92
N LEU A 86 -6.77 4.24 4.66
CA LEU A 86 -6.21 3.57 3.48
C LEU A 86 -4.68 3.59 3.48
N LEU A 87 -4.07 4.75 3.75
CA LEU A 87 -2.61 4.86 3.83
C LEU A 87 -2.03 3.94 4.91
N ARG A 88 -2.66 3.90 6.09
CA ARG A 88 -2.23 3.04 7.19
C ARG A 88 -2.31 1.57 6.83
N THR A 89 -3.42 1.12 6.26
CA THR A 89 -3.60 -0.30 5.89
C THR A 89 -2.64 -0.70 4.77
N SER A 90 -2.43 0.15 3.77
CA SER A 90 -1.45 -0.10 2.70
C SER A 90 -0.02 -0.18 3.24
N HIS A 91 0.37 0.70 4.16
CA HIS A 91 1.69 0.65 4.79
C HIS A 91 1.89 -0.62 5.63
N GLN A 92 0.88 -1.01 6.43
CA GLN A 92 0.91 -2.26 7.19
C GLN A 92 1.03 -3.49 6.29
N LEU A 93 0.30 -3.51 5.18
CA LEU A 93 0.42 -4.55 4.16
C LEU A 93 1.83 -4.60 3.58
N HIS A 94 2.43 -3.44 3.27
CA HIS A 94 3.80 -3.38 2.77
C HIS A 94 4.79 -4.01 3.77
N LEU A 95 4.70 -3.65 5.06
CA LEU A 95 5.55 -4.23 6.10
C LEU A 95 5.36 -5.74 6.24
N GLY A 96 4.11 -6.22 6.25
CA GLY A 96 3.81 -7.65 6.31
C GLY A 96 4.35 -8.42 5.10
N LEU A 97 4.25 -7.85 3.90
CA LEU A 97 4.83 -8.43 2.69
C LEU A 97 6.36 -8.44 2.74
N GLN A 98 7.01 -7.39 3.26
CA GLN A 98 8.47 -7.38 3.42
C GLN A 98 8.93 -8.49 4.38
N GLN A 99 8.25 -8.65 5.52
CA GLN A 99 8.55 -9.71 6.49
C GLN A 99 8.37 -11.11 5.88
N ALA A 100 7.24 -11.34 5.19
CA ALA A 100 6.99 -12.62 4.52
C ALA A 100 8.07 -12.93 3.47
N ARG A 101 8.55 -11.92 2.72
CA ARG A 101 9.65 -12.08 1.76
C ARG A 101 10.97 -12.44 2.44
N GLN A 102 11.30 -11.80 3.55
CA GLN A 102 12.50 -12.13 4.33
C GLN A 102 12.45 -13.56 4.87
N GLN A 103 11.30 -14.00 5.38
CA GLN A 103 11.12 -15.38 5.85
C GLN A 103 11.31 -16.40 4.72
N LEU A 104 10.75 -16.14 3.54
CA LEU A 104 10.96 -17.00 2.37
C LEU A 104 12.44 -17.06 1.96
N GLN A 105 13.15 -15.92 1.99
CA GLN A 105 14.59 -15.89 1.70
C GLN A 105 15.41 -16.73 2.70
N GLN A 106 15.09 -16.65 3.98
CA GLN A 106 15.76 -17.46 5.02
C GLN A 106 15.48 -18.95 4.84
N LEU A 107 14.25 -19.33 4.49
CA LEU A 107 13.90 -20.72 4.18
C LEU A 107 14.64 -21.22 2.94
N GLU A 108 14.71 -20.41 1.88
CA GLU A 108 15.48 -20.74 0.68
C GLU A 108 16.98 -20.92 0.97
N GLU A 109 17.55 -20.11 1.86
CA GLU A 109 18.96 -20.21 2.25
C GLU A 109 19.22 -21.44 3.15
N ALA A 110 18.30 -21.75 4.05
CA ALA A 110 18.33 -22.97 4.87
C ALA A 110 18.17 -24.26 4.02
N GLU A 111 17.33 -24.22 2.99
CA GLU A 111 17.22 -25.30 1.99
C GLU A 111 18.39 -25.32 0.99
N GLY A 112 19.05 -24.18 0.78
CA GLY A 112 20.20 -24.01 -0.11
C GLY A 112 21.44 -24.82 0.27
N GLY A 113 21.46 -25.41 1.47
CA GLY A 113 22.44 -26.43 1.85
C GLY A 113 22.16 -27.84 1.27
N ARG A 114 20.99 -28.11 0.69
CA ARG A 114 20.61 -29.46 0.21
C ARG A 114 19.82 -29.56 -1.09
N HIS A 115 19.51 -28.47 -1.80
CA HIS A 115 18.87 -28.62 -3.11
C HIS A 115 19.30 -27.55 -4.12
N PRO A 116 19.92 -27.93 -5.26
CA PRO A 116 20.05 -27.02 -6.38
C PRO A 116 18.66 -26.58 -6.82
N ARG A 117 18.44 -25.27 -6.99
CA ARG A 117 17.20 -24.77 -7.61
C ARG A 117 16.97 -25.56 -8.90
N PRO A 118 15.82 -26.25 -9.10
CA PRO A 118 15.53 -26.79 -10.40
C PRO A 118 15.49 -25.60 -11.36
N ALA A 119 16.40 -25.61 -12.35
CA ALA A 119 16.45 -24.61 -13.39
C ALA A 119 15.02 -24.36 -13.87
N ARG A 120 14.61 -23.09 -13.98
CA ARG A 120 13.32 -22.73 -14.57
C ARG A 120 13.26 -23.43 -15.92
N ARG A 121 12.52 -24.54 -16.00
CA ARG A 121 12.29 -25.22 -17.26
C ARG A 121 11.49 -24.23 -18.07
N THR A 122 12.11 -23.61 -19.07
CA THR A 122 11.38 -22.96 -20.15
C THR A 122 10.48 -24.05 -20.70
N CYS A 123 9.17 -23.95 -20.47
CA CYS A 123 8.20 -24.84 -21.07
C CYS A 123 8.26 -24.62 -22.59
N THR A 124 9.07 -25.42 -23.29
CA THR A 124 8.86 -25.63 -24.71
C THR A 124 7.55 -26.43 -24.83
N PRO A 125 6.54 -25.92 -25.55
CA PRO A 125 5.20 -26.51 -25.56
C PRO A 125 5.13 -27.93 -26.17
N ALA A 126 6.23 -28.45 -26.73
CA ALA A 126 6.25 -29.73 -27.44
C ALA A 126 6.42 -30.98 -26.55
N LEU A 127 6.77 -30.86 -25.26
CA LEU A 127 7.06 -32.02 -24.40
C LEU A 127 6.32 -32.02 -23.04
N CYS A 128 5.27 -31.21 -22.89
CA CYS A 128 4.49 -31.21 -21.66
C CYS A 128 3.45 -32.34 -21.66
N ALA A 129 3.92 -33.59 -21.61
CA ALA A 129 3.10 -34.69 -21.09
C ALA A 129 3.08 -34.54 -19.56
N CYS A 130 1.94 -34.11 -19.02
CA CYS A 130 1.72 -33.83 -17.60
C CYS A 130 2.18 -34.98 -16.69
N ALA A 131 3.29 -34.79 -15.98
CA ALA A 131 3.52 -35.46 -14.71
C ALA A 131 2.74 -34.68 -13.63
N CYS A 132 1.45 -34.98 -13.49
CA CYS A 132 0.67 -34.52 -12.34
C CYS A 132 1.29 -35.12 -11.07
N VAL A 133 2.01 -34.30 -10.30
CA VAL A 133 2.37 -34.66 -8.92
C VAL A 133 1.06 -34.79 -8.14
N ARG A 134 0.82 -36.01 -7.67
CA ARG A 134 -0.35 -36.42 -6.91
C ARG A 134 -0.39 -35.64 -5.61
N ALA A 135 -1.34 -34.70 -5.47
CA ALA A 135 -1.59 -34.01 -4.21
C ALA A 135 -1.99 -35.03 -3.12
N PRO A 136 -1.39 -35.00 -1.90
CA PRO A 136 -1.88 -35.81 -0.80
C PRO A 136 -3.29 -35.35 -0.41
N LYS A 137 -4.23 -36.30 -0.31
CA LYS A 137 -5.60 -36.05 0.11
C LYS A 137 -5.61 -35.41 1.49
N LEU A 138 -6.13 -34.18 1.58
CA LEU A 138 -6.54 -33.58 2.84
C LEU A 138 -7.74 -34.38 3.37
N ARG A 139 -7.52 -35.21 4.40
CA ARG A 139 -8.61 -35.77 5.22
C ARG A 139 -9.31 -34.59 5.90
N ARG A 140 -10.58 -34.37 5.58
CA ARG A 140 -11.49 -33.58 6.43
C ARG A 140 -11.94 -34.49 7.56
N ASP A 141 -11.19 -34.49 8.66
CA ASP A 141 -11.74 -34.86 9.96
C ASP A 141 -12.17 -33.55 10.64
N SER A 142 -13.49 -33.30 10.66
CA SER A 142 -14.11 -32.19 11.40
C SER A 142 -14.62 -32.73 12.73
N PRO A 143 -14.12 -32.25 13.89
CA PRO A 143 -14.66 -32.63 15.19
C PRO A 143 -15.30 -31.43 15.89
N TRP A 144 -16.46 -30.98 15.40
CA TRP A 144 -17.35 -30.03 16.08
C TRP A 144 -18.75 -30.26 15.51
N GLY A 145 -19.83 -30.51 16.22
CA GLY A 145 -20.13 -30.64 17.64
C GLY A 145 -21.61 -31.02 17.67
N ARG A 146 -21.96 -32.01 18.49
CA ARG A 146 -23.34 -32.44 18.73
C ARG A 146 -24.06 -31.31 19.47
N GLU A 147 -25.09 -30.73 18.86
CA GLU A 147 -26.09 -29.94 19.57
C GLU A 147 -27.37 -30.78 19.70
N ASP A 148 -27.54 -31.32 20.90
CA ASP A 148 -28.84 -31.69 21.45
C ASP A 148 -29.66 -30.41 21.67
N LYS A 149 -30.90 -30.34 21.17
CA LYS A 149 -31.97 -29.68 21.94
C LYS A 149 -33.37 -30.05 21.49
N ALA A 150 -34.16 -30.34 22.51
CA ALA A 150 -35.57 -30.67 22.55
C ALA A 150 -36.49 -29.52 22.13
N GLY A 151 -37.68 -29.89 21.70
CA GLY A 151 -38.83 -29.03 21.43
C GLY A 151 -39.96 -29.84 20.83
#